data_AF-A0A6J6GRM5-F1
#
_entry.id   AF-A0A6J6GRM5-F1
#
_cell.length_a   1.000
_cell.length_b   1.000
_cell.length_c   1.000
_cell.angle_alpha   90.00
_cell.angle_beta   90.00
_cell.angle_gamma   90.00
#
_symmetry.space_group_name_H-M   'P 1'
#
loop_
_entity.id
_entity.type
_entity.pdbx_description
1 polymer ?
#
loop_
_entity_poly.entity_id
_entity_poly.type
_entity_poly.pdbx_seq_one_letter_code
_entity_poly.pdbx_strand_id
1 'polypeptide(L)' 'MLTMALVGTFISEWAGGSAHVKEFSARFIKPVIVPAGEKVDLTVTATVTEVDGNRIKLDCVATSAGVKVLGMARAVVIK' A
#
# COMPACT_ATOMS: atom_id res chain seq x y z
N MET A 1 5.61 7.56 8.95
CA MET A 1 6.33 6.63 8.05
C MET A 1 5.91 6.90 6.61
N LEU A 2 6.78 7.45 5.75
CA LEU A 2 6.40 7.96 4.42
C LEU A 2 5.91 6.87 3.45
N THR A 3 6.69 5.80 3.23
CA THR A 3 6.35 4.74 2.25
C THR A 3 5.00 4.09 2.54
N MET A 4 4.71 3.85 3.83
CA MET A 4 3.42 3.31 4.24
C MET A 4 2.30 4.31 4.01
N ALA A 5 2.50 5.60 4.32
CA ALA A 5 1.49 6.63 4.08
C ALA A 5 1.12 6.71 2.58
N LEU A 6 2.10 6.65 1.67
CA LEU A 6 1.85 6.67 0.21
C LEU A 6 1.00 5.48 -0.25
N VAL A 7 1.27 4.29 0.27
CA VAL A 7 0.44 3.10 -0.03
C VAL A 7 -0.96 3.25 0.56
N GLY A 8 -1.07 3.80 1.79
CA GLY A 8 -2.36 4.10 2.41
C GLY A 8 -3.18 5.10 1.61
N THR A 9 -2.56 6.15 1.07
CA THR A 9 -3.20 7.12 0.18
C THR A 9 -3.76 6.44 -1.06
N PHE A 10 -2.93 5.64 -1.77
CA PHE A 10 -3.37 4.87 -2.94
C PHE A 10 -4.62 4.01 -2.65
N ILE A 11 -4.61 3.28 -1.53
CA ILE A 11 -5.74 2.44 -1.11
C ILE A 11 -6.98 3.29 -0.78
N SER A 12 -6.79 4.40 -0.07
CA SER A 12 -7.89 5.27 0.33
C SER A 12 -8.55 5.99 -0.85
N GLU A 13 -7.77 6.41 -1.84
CA GLU A 13 -8.29 7.02 -3.07
C GLU A 13 -9.12 6.00 -3.86
N TRP A 14 -8.61 4.77 -3.99
CA TRP A 14 -9.37 3.67 -4.62
C TRP A 14 -10.66 3.33 -3.86
N ALA A 15 -10.61 3.34 -2.53
CA ALA A 15 -11.76 3.05 -1.68
C ALA A 15 -12.82 4.16 -1.71
N GLY A 16 -12.49 5.38 -2.18
CA GLY A 16 -13.40 6.53 -2.17
C GLY A 16 -13.30 7.39 -0.91
N GLY A 17 -12.22 7.26 -0.14
CA GLY A 17 -11.93 8.07 1.03
C GLY A 17 -11.27 7.26 2.16
N SER A 18 -10.52 7.95 3.02
CA SER A 18 -9.83 7.32 4.16
C SER A 18 -10.79 6.69 5.18
N ALA A 19 -12.02 7.20 5.30
CA ALA A 19 -13.06 6.64 6.17
C ALA A 19 -13.44 5.19 5.81
N HIS A 20 -13.18 4.77 4.57
CA HIS A 20 -13.45 3.44 4.07
C HIS A 20 -12.33 2.43 4.41
N VAL A 21 -11.14 2.90 4.76
CA VAL A 21 -10.01 2.04 5.16
C VAL A 21 -10.13 1.70 6.64
N LYS A 22 -10.41 0.44 6.97
CA LYS A 22 -10.64 -0.02 8.35
C LYS A 22 -9.38 -0.58 8.99
N GLU A 23 -8.58 -1.29 8.20
CA GLU A 23 -7.33 -1.86 8.65
C GLU A 23 -6.29 -1.64 7.57
N PHE A 24 -5.08 -1.25 7.96
CA PHE A 24 -3.92 -1.25 7.08
C PHE A 24 -2.68 -1.62 7.88
N SER A 25 -2.03 -2.69 7.45
CA SER A 25 -0.81 -3.21 8.06
C SER A 25 0.22 -3.45 6.98
N ALA A 26 1.49 -3.28 7.33
CA ALA A 26 2.61 -3.59 6.46
C ALA A 26 3.85 -3.87 7.29
N ARG A 27 4.73 -4.73 6.76
CA ARG A 27 6.06 -4.98 7.31
C ARG A 27 7.10 -4.34 6.41
N PHE A 28 7.92 -3.47 6.96
CA PHE A 28 9.08 -2.93 6.26
C PHE A 28 10.14 -4.02 6.17
N ILE A 29 10.46 -4.45 4.94
CA ILE A 29 11.42 -5.53 4.69
C ILE A 29 12.73 -5.03 4.10
N LYS A 30 12.70 -3.91 3.37
CA LYS A 30 13.87 -3.26 2.77
C LYS A 30 13.67 -1.73 2.75
N PRO A 31 14.74 -0.93 2.85
CA PRO A 31 14.65 0.51 2.72
C PRO A 31 14.31 0.92 1.28
N VAL A 32 13.66 2.08 1.14
CA VAL A 32 13.61 2.83 -0.12
C VAL A 32 14.84 3.71 -0.14
N ILE A 33 15.79 3.43 -1.03
CA ILE A 33 17.03 4.21 -1.16
C ILE A 33 16.72 5.44 -2.00
N VAL A 34 17.02 6.63 -1.47
CA VAL A 34 16.83 7.91 -2.17
C VAL A 34 18.14 8.69 -2.15
N PRO A 35 18.94 8.64 -3.23
CA PRO A 35 20.16 9.44 -3.32
C PRO A 35 19.88 10.94 -3.31
N ALA A 36 20.86 11.74 -2.87
CA ALA A 36 20.72 13.18 -2.85
C ALA A 36 20.55 13.74 -4.27
N GLY A 37 19.52 14.57 -4.47
CA GLY A 37 19.23 15.17 -5.77
C GLY A 37 18.48 14.26 -6.75
N GLU A 38 18.21 13.00 -6.38
CA GLU A 38 17.47 12.06 -7.23
C GLU A 38 16.02 11.91 -6.77
N LYS A 39 15.13 11.66 -7.75
CA LYS A 39 13.76 11.24 -7.50
C LYS A 39 13.68 9.73 -7.67
N VAL A 40 13.04 9.06 -6.72
CA VAL A 40 12.88 7.61 -6.72
C VAL A 40 11.41 7.27 -6.71
N ASP A 41 11.01 6.46 -7.68
CA ASP A 41 9.63 6.02 -7.82
C ASP A 41 9.31 4.87 -6.87
N LEU A 42 8.12 4.95 -6.29
CA LEU A 42 7.50 3.86 -5.55
C LEU A 42 6.32 3.34 -6.36
N THR A 43 6.45 2.16 -6.94
CA THR A 43 5.36 1.50 -7.66
C THR A 43 4.52 0.70 -6.68
N VAL A 44 3.23 1.02 -6.59
CA VAL A 44 2.26 0.36 -5.72
C VAL A 44 1.24 -0.37 -6.58
N THR A 45 0.99 -1.62 -6.24
CA THR A 45 -0.08 -2.44 -6.82
C THR A 45 -0.89 -3.07 -5.70
N ALA A 46 -2.17 -3.32 -5.94
CA ALA A 46 -3.02 -4.05 -5.01
C ALA A 46 -3.86 -5.08 -5.76
N THR A 47 -4.06 -6.22 -5.12
CA THR A 47 -4.91 -7.31 -5.63
C THR A 47 -6.02 -7.56 -4.61
N VAL A 48 -7.26 -7.64 -5.10
CA VAL A 48 -8.39 -8.09 -4.28
C VAL A 48 -8.22 -9.58 -4.00
N THR A 49 -8.14 -9.92 -2.72
CA THR A 49 -7.94 -11.31 -2.27
C THR A 49 -9.23 -11.95 -1.76
N GLU A 50 -10.14 -11.14 -1.22
CA GLU A 50 -11.40 -11.61 -0.66
C GLU A 50 -12.43 -10.48 -0.71
N VAL A 51 -13.69 -10.84 -0.97
CA VAL A 51 -14.85 -9.95 -0.92
C VAL A 51 -15.92 -10.63 -0.08
N ASP A 52 -16.35 -9.97 0.99
CA ASP A 52 -17.40 -10.40 1.90
C ASP A 52 -18.42 -9.26 2.08
N GLY A 53 -19.48 -9.28 1.27
CA GLY A 53 -20.40 -8.15 1.13
C GLY A 53 -19.66 -6.87 0.75
N ASN A 54 -19.70 -5.87 1.62
CA ASN A 54 -19.02 -4.59 1.40
C ASN A 54 -17.58 -4.60 1.96
N ARG A 55 -17.14 -5.66 2.63
CA ARG A 55 -15.79 -5.79 3.19
C ARG A 55 -14.87 -6.43 2.16
N ILE A 56 -13.83 -5.70 1.74
CA ILE A 56 -12.86 -6.14 0.73
C ILE A 56 -11.47 -6.22 1.38
N LYS A 57 -10.78 -7.35 1.21
CA LYS A 57 -9.38 -7.53 1.60
C LYS A 57 -8.45 -7.34 0.41
N LEU A 58 -7.46 -6.50 0.58
CA LEU A 58 -6.45 -6.16 -0.42
C LEU A 58 -5.08 -6.67 0.04
N ASP A 59 -4.36 -7.36 -0.84
CA ASP A 59 -2.92 -7.57 -0.70
C ASP A 59 -2.19 -6.58 -1.58
N CYS A 60 -1.27 -5.84 -0.98
CA CYS A 60 -0.57 -4.72 -1.60
C CYS A 60 0.91 -5.06 -1.79
N VAL A 61 1.46 -4.65 -2.91
CA VAL A 61 2.88 -4.79 -3.22
C VAL A 61 3.42 -3.41 -3.53
N ALA A 62 4.41 -2.98 -2.74
CA ALA A 62 5.17 -1.76 -2.97
C ALA A 62 6.60 -2.13 -3.38
N THR A 63 7.03 -1.61 -4.53
CA THR A 63 8.39 -1.81 -5.06
C THR A 63 9.07 -0.48 -5.34
N SER A 64 10.39 -0.44 -5.16
CA SER A 64 11.26 0.68 -5.48
C SER A 64 12.44 0.15 -6.28
N ALA A 65 12.71 0.70 -7.46
CA ALA A 65 13.74 0.19 -8.37
C ALA A 65 13.64 -1.33 -8.61
N GLY A 66 12.41 -1.85 -8.77
CA GLY A 66 12.14 -3.29 -8.95
C GLY A 66 12.26 -4.15 -7.68
N VAL A 67 12.62 -3.57 -6.54
CA VAL A 67 12.80 -4.29 -5.27
C VAL A 67 11.57 -4.10 -4.38
N LYS A 68 11.00 -5.21 -3.87
CA LYS A 68 9.91 -5.17 -2.89
C LYS A 68 10.39 -4.58 -1.56
N VAL A 69 9.73 -3.52 -1.10
CA VAL A 69 10.10 -2.78 0.13
C VAL A 69 9.13 -3.01 1.29
N LEU A 70 7.87 -3.35 1.00
CA LEU A 70 6.88 -3.77 1.98
C LEU A 70 6.50 -5.24 1.79
N GLY A 71 6.60 -6.02 2.86
CA GLY A 71 6.07 -7.37 2.98
C GLY A 71 4.75 -7.39 3.74
N MET A 72 3.90 -8.39 3.49
CA MET A 72 2.62 -8.57 4.18
C MET A 72 1.79 -7.27 4.26
N ALA A 73 1.82 -6.44 3.21
CA ALA A 73 1.09 -5.19 3.19
C ALA A 73 -0.36 -5.50 2.85
N ARG A 74 -1.25 -5.41 3.84
CA ARG A 74 -2.65 -5.79 3.71
C ARG A 74 -3.54 -4.68 4.18
N ALA A 75 -4.63 -4.47 3.46
CA ALA A 75 -5.67 -3.55 3.86
C ALA A 75 -7.05 -4.21 3.85
N VAL A 76 -7.91 -3.72 4.74
CA VAL A 76 -9.34 -4.03 4.74
C VAL A 76 -10.07 -2.73 4.49
N VAL A 77 -10.94 -2.72 3.49
CA VAL A 77 -11.75 -1.56 3.15
C VAL A 77 -13.23 -1.91 3.09
N ILE A 78 -14.07 -0.91 3.34
CA ILE A 78 -15.52 -1.01 3.14
C ILE A 78 -15.89 -0.20 1.90
N LYS A 79 -16.37 -0.85 0.85
CA LYS A 79 -16.76 -0.21 -0.41
C LYS A 79 -18.18 -0.57 -0.79
#